data_AF-A0A3Q2Q5G6-F1
#
_entry.id   AF-A0A3Q2Q5G6-F1
#
_cell.length_a   1.000
_cell.length_b   1.000
_cell.length_c   1.000
_cell.angle_alpha   90.00
_cell.angle_beta   90.00
_cell.angle_gamma   90.00
#
_symmetry.space_group_name_H-M   'P 1'
#
loop_
_entity.id
_entity.type
_entity.pdbx_description
1 polymer ?
#
loop_
_entity_poly.entity_id
_entity_poly.type
_entity_poly.pdbx_seq_one_letter_code
_entity_poly.pdbx_strand_id
1 'polypeptide(L)'
;QDSVSLFSSSVSVLRASPEPEVRRIRVRRQGCQDGVYEHEGRFCCLCAAGQKVQEHCPSNATRGKCEYCEPGATYNTEPNSKESCELCTSCDHTNANLEVDAPCTTSRDTTCKCKEGHFCPSGTRTCKICQPCKTCDLYGVKEPCSATSDAVCNEKPEGMPLMIFVLRLIHEAGFFKFPLTSFMDRNVVKPHLADVADIVGWNDMVAIATASEMSRAIENVKLSNPHNAELWTMELLSQWVEKKGRNASVELVEALERRSKLAKKISCSGIWQINHFSNPVLKLKKVTPI
;
A
#
# COMPACT_ATOMS: atom_id res chain seq x y z
N GLN A 1 48.54 83.34 34.81
CA GLN A 1 47.78 82.59 35.82
C GLN A 1 47.10 81.50 35.01
N ASP A 2 47.61 80.27 34.93
CA ASP A 2 48.18 79.47 36.01
C ASP A 2 49.30 78.52 35.56
N SER A 3 50.27 78.37 36.43
CA SER A 3 51.24 77.28 36.51
C SER A 3 50.59 76.04 37.15
N VAL A 4 50.95 74.84 36.70
CA VAL A 4 51.40 73.68 37.52
C VAL A 4 51.79 72.52 36.58
N SER A 5 52.84 71.83 36.98
CA SER A 5 53.67 70.87 36.28
C SER A 5 53.50 69.42 36.75
N LEU A 6 54.07 68.48 35.96
CA LEU A 6 54.52 67.09 36.26
C LEU A 6 53.43 66.00 36.10
N PHE A 7 53.65 64.88 35.39
CA PHE A 7 54.63 63.84 35.69
C PHE A 7 54.93 62.91 34.50
N SER A 8 56.15 62.36 34.52
CA SER A 8 56.74 61.38 33.59
C SER A 8 56.22 59.96 33.83
N SER A 9 56.07 59.16 32.77
CA SER A 9 56.28 57.70 32.84
C SER A 9 56.71 57.13 31.50
N SER A 10 57.78 56.36 31.59
CA SER A 10 58.66 55.81 30.57
C SER A 10 57.97 54.83 29.61
N VAL A 11 58.12 55.02 28.30
CA VAL A 11 57.79 53.98 27.31
C VAL A 11 59.07 53.21 26.97
N SER A 12 59.23 52.04 27.56
CA SER A 12 60.31 51.10 27.24
C SER A 12 60.02 50.43 25.90
N VAL A 13 60.88 50.68 24.90
CA VAL A 13 60.88 49.95 23.63
C VAL A 13 61.38 48.53 23.88
N LEU A 14 60.45 47.57 24.02
CA LEU A 14 60.76 46.15 24.06
C LEU A 14 61.02 45.65 22.63
N ARG A 15 62.27 45.26 22.38
CA ARG A 15 62.69 44.49 21.20
C ARG A 15 61.86 43.20 21.12
N ALA A 16 61.21 42.97 19.98
CA ALA A 16 60.58 41.70 19.66
C ALA A 16 61.66 40.60 19.59
N SER A 17 61.49 39.54 20.38
CA SER A 17 62.23 38.28 20.23
C SER A 17 61.92 37.62 18.89
N PRO A 18 62.87 36.87 18.30
CA PRO A 18 62.66 36.21 17.02
C PRO A 18 61.58 35.12 17.14
N GLU A 19 60.58 35.17 16.25
CA GLU A 19 59.61 34.09 16.06
C GLU A 19 60.33 32.75 15.83
N PRO A 20 59.85 31.63 16.39
CA PRO A 20 60.40 30.33 16.09
C PRO A 20 60.11 30.04 14.62
N GLU A 21 61.17 29.82 13.86
CA GLU A 21 61.13 29.38 12.47
C GLU A 21 60.27 28.12 12.38
N VAL A 22 59.01 28.29 11.94
CA VAL A 22 58.11 27.18 11.65
C VAL A 22 58.76 26.42 10.51
N ARG A 23 59.49 25.35 10.86
CA ARG A 23 59.92 24.33 9.90
C ARG A 23 58.68 23.94 9.13
N ARG A 24 58.57 24.43 7.88
CA ARG A 24 57.58 23.92 6.93
C ARG A 24 57.99 22.50 6.64
N ILE A 25 57.54 21.58 7.49
CA ILE A 25 57.48 20.17 7.18
C ILE A 25 56.65 20.13 5.90
N ARG A 26 57.30 19.84 4.77
CA ARG A 26 56.59 19.41 3.58
C ARG A 26 55.91 18.10 3.96
N VAL A 27 54.69 18.20 4.47
CA VAL A 27 53.80 17.06 4.67
C VAL A 27 53.61 16.49 3.27
N ARG A 28 54.30 15.39 3.00
CA ARG A 28 54.09 14.58 1.80
C ARG A 28 52.59 14.30 1.76
N ARG A 29 51.90 14.69 0.70
CA ARG A 29 50.47 14.42 0.49
C ARG A 29 50.25 12.90 0.40
N GLN A 30 50.23 12.25 1.56
CA GLN A 30 49.71 10.91 1.83
C GLN A 30 48.74 11.08 3.00
N GLY A 31 47.77 11.97 2.80
CA GLY A 31 46.65 12.09 3.72
C GLY A 31 45.78 10.84 3.60
N CYS A 32 45.22 10.39 4.71
CA CYS A 32 44.19 9.35 4.71
C CYS A 32 43.03 9.80 3.83
N GLN A 33 42.69 9.03 2.79
CA GLN A 33 41.64 9.38 1.83
C GLN A 33 40.27 9.52 2.49
N ASP A 34 39.98 8.66 3.46
CA ASP A 34 38.67 8.55 4.11
C ASP A 34 38.58 9.34 5.43
N GLY A 35 39.63 10.09 5.78
CA GLY A 35 39.75 10.84 7.04
C GLY A 35 40.55 10.12 8.13
N VAL A 36 40.58 10.71 9.32
CA VAL A 36 41.39 10.25 10.46
C VAL A 36 40.55 10.14 11.74
N TYR A 37 40.96 9.25 12.65
CA TYR A 37 40.43 9.12 14.00
C TYR A 37 41.56 9.07 15.02
N GLU A 38 41.28 9.48 16.26
CA GLU A 38 42.23 9.40 17.36
C GLU A 38 42.08 8.09 18.13
N HIS A 39 43.20 7.43 18.40
CA HIS A 39 43.27 6.25 19.25
C HIS A 39 44.56 6.27 20.06
N GLU A 40 44.44 6.31 21.39
CA GLU A 40 45.58 6.37 22.32
C GLU A 40 46.58 7.51 22.01
N GLY A 41 46.07 8.71 21.70
CA GLY A 41 46.89 9.89 21.36
C GLY A 41 47.57 9.83 19.99
N ARG A 42 47.19 8.86 19.15
CA ARG A 42 47.67 8.71 17.76
C ARG A 42 46.53 8.98 16.77
N PHE A 43 46.84 9.63 15.66
CA PHE A 43 45.91 9.86 14.55
C PHE A 43 46.04 8.75 13.51
N CYS A 44 45.04 7.87 13.44
CA CYS A 44 44.98 6.74 12.53
C CYS A 44 44.08 7.06 11.31
N CYS A 45 44.35 6.45 10.16
CA CYS A 45 43.42 6.53 9.02
C CYS A 45 42.15 5.71 9.27
N LEU A 46 40.98 6.26 8.92
CA LEU A 46 39.70 5.53 8.97
C LEU A 46 39.69 4.29 8.06
N CYS A 47 38.96 3.26 8.47
CA CYS A 47 38.61 2.16 7.59
C CYS A 47 37.51 2.61 6.63
N ALA A 48 37.52 2.10 5.39
CA ALA A 48 36.56 2.53 4.38
C ALA A 48 35.15 2.00 4.70
N ALA A 49 34.15 2.53 4.00
CA ALA A 49 32.79 1.99 4.04
C ALA A 49 32.78 0.48 3.77
N GLY A 50 32.02 -0.24 4.58
CA GLY A 50 31.93 -1.69 4.63
C GLY A 50 33.12 -2.44 5.23
N GLN A 51 33.95 -1.73 5.97
CA GLN A 51 35.02 -2.31 6.78
C GLN A 51 34.87 -1.92 8.26
N LYS A 52 35.55 -2.69 9.11
CA LYS A 52 35.79 -2.42 10.53
C LYS A 52 37.28 -2.44 10.83
N VAL A 53 37.69 -1.84 11.94
CA VAL A 53 39.05 -1.92 12.47
C VAL A 53 39.27 -3.31 13.04
N GLN A 54 40.27 -4.01 12.56
CA GLN A 54 40.75 -5.27 13.14
C GLN A 54 41.95 -5.01 14.06
N GLU A 55 42.86 -4.11 13.65
CA GLU A 55 44.03 -3.69 14.44
C GLU A 55 44.25 -2.19 14.24
N HIS A 56 44.42 -1.44 15.33
CA HIS A 56 44.67 0.00 15.28
C HIS A 56 46.04 0.33 14.68
N CYS A 57 46.20 1.55 14.19
CA CYS A 57 47.44 1.96 13.55
C CYS A 57 48.62 1.96 14.54
N PRO A 58 49.83 1.53 14.11
CA PRO A 58 50.99 1.52 15.00
C PRO A 58 51.52 2.93 15.29
N SER A 59 51.39 3.88 14.35
CA SER A 59 51.94 5.23 14.46
C SER A 59 51.09 6.29 13.74
N ASN A 60 51.35 7.57 14.02
CA ASN A 60 50.61 8.70 13.46
C ASN A 60 50.58 8.70 11.93
N ALA A 61 49.40 9.03 11.38
CA ALA A 61 49.10 9.11 9.96
C ALA A 61 49.32 7.80 9.17
N THR A 62 49.27 6.66 9.84
CA THR A 62 49.27 5.33 9.18
C THR A 62 47.88 4.69 9.21
N ARG A 63 47.61 3.79 8.26
CA ARG A 63 46.38 2.99 8.24
C ARG A 63 46.58 1.75 9.10
N GLY A 64 45.64 1.48 10.01
CA GLY A 64 45.56 0.21 10.73
C GLY A 64 45.12 -0.93 9.80
N LYS A 65 44.92 -2.12 10.37
CA LYS A 65 44.36 -3.25 9.63
C LYS A 65 42.85 -3.16 9.64
N CYS A 66 42.26 -3.13 8.44
CA CYS A 66 40.83 -3.10 8.24
C CYS A 66 40.34 -4.43 7.68
N GLU A 67 39.21 -4.91 8.17
CA GLU A 67 38.56 -6.14 7.74
C GLU A 67 37.18 -5.82 7.17
N TYR A 68 36.75 -6.52 6.13
CA TYR A 68 35.42 -6.34 5.56
C TYR A 68 34.33 -6.88 6.50
N CYS A 69 33.19 -6.21 6.51
CA CYS A 69 31.99 -6.74 7.13
C CYS A 69 31.51 -8.00 6.42
N GLU A 70 30.70 -8.81 7.10
CA GLU A 70 30.18 -10.06 6.58
C GLU A 70 29.00 -9.80 5.62
N PRO A 71 29.11 -10.16 4.32
CA PRO A 71 28.06 -9.92 3.34
C PRO A 71 26.73 -10.54 3.76
N GLY A 72 25.66 -9.74 3.77
CA GLY A 72 24.32 -10.21 4.13
C GLY A 72 24.05 -10.33 5.64
N ALA A 73 25.06 -10.18 6.49
CA ALA A 73 24.90 -10.26 7.95
C ALA A 73 25.25 -8.95 8.67
N THR A 74 26.31 -8.26 8.24
CA THR A 74 26.75 -7.01 8.87
C THR A 74 27.23 -5.96 7.86
N TYR A 75 27.16 -4.69 8.26
CA TYR A 75 27.55 -3.56 7.43
C TYR A 75 28.15 -2.40 8.22
N ASN A 76 28.80 -1.46 7.52
CA ASN A 76 29.13 -0.12 8.02
C ASN A 76 29.03 0.87 6.86
N THR A 77 28.11 1.84 6.93
CA THR A 77 27.80 2.71 5.78
C THR A 77 28.89 3.73 5.45
N GLU A 78 29.49 4.31 6.47
CA GLU A 78 30.48 5.38 6.34
C GLU A 78 31.87 4.89 6.74
N PRO A 79 32.94 5.59 6.29
CA PRO A 79 34.26 5.38 6.84
C PRO A 79 34.27 5.56 8.36
N ASN A 80 34.87 4.59 9.06
CA ASN A 80 34.68 4.48 10.50
C ASN A 80 35.93 3.97 11.22
N SER A 81 35.88 4.08 12.55
CA SER A 81 36.87 3.59 13.50
C SER A 81 36.30 2.49 14.41
N LYS A 82 35.23 1.80 13.97
CA LYS A 82 34.54 0.79 14.77
C LYS A 82 35.29 -0.53 14.69
N GLU A 83 35.43 -1.22 15.82
CA GLU A 83 36.00 -2.58 15.88
C GLU A 83 34.98 -3.67 15.52
N SER A 84 33.72 -3.29 15.31
CA SER A 84 32.62 -4.17 14.90
C SER A 84 31.82 -3.56 13.75
N CYS A 85 31.13 -4.43 13.00
CA CYS A 85 30.14 -4.02 12.01
C CYS A 85 28.74 -4.05 12.63
N GLU A 86 27.85 -3.21 12.13
CA GLU A 86 26.44 -3.18 12.53
C GLU A 86 25.69 -4.37 11.92
N LEU A 87 24.69 -4.90 12.62
CA LEU A 87 23.85 -5.97 12.08
C LEU A 87 22.90 -5.42 11.03
N CYS A 88 22.73 -6.16 9.93
CA CYS A 88 21.72 -5.84 8.93
C CYS A 88 20.31 -5.90 9.52
N THR A 89 19.46 -4.95 9.12
CA THR A 89 18.04 -4.95 9.44
C THR A 89 17.35 -6.14 8.75
N SER A 90 16.47 -6.84 9.47
CA SER A 90 15.63 -7.90 8.93
C SER A 90 14.26 -7.35 8.52
N CYS A 91 13.78 -7.71 7.33
CA CYS A 91 12.42 -7.40 6.90
C CYS A 91 11.42 -8.53 7.21
N ASP A 92 11.87 -9.66 7.76
CA ASP A 92 11.04 -10.86 7.99
C ASP A 92 10.36 -10.86 9.38
N HIS A 93 9.86 -9.69 9.78
CA HIS A 93 9.11 -9.56 11.02
C HIS A 93 7.70 -10.13 10.82
N THR A 94 7.32 -11.11 11.64
CA THR A 94 5.97 -11.69 11.65
C THR A 94 4.91 -10.59 11.81
N ASN A 95 3.89 -10.60 10.96
CA ASN A 95 2.79 -9.62 10.92
C ASN A 95 3.18 -8.17 10.54
N ALA A 96 4.43 -7.91 10.13
CA ALA A 96 4.85 -6.57 9.71
C ALA A 96 4.52 -6.25 8.24
N ASN A 97 4.20 -7.26 7.42
CA ASN A 97 3.91 -7.14 5.99
C ASN A 97 4.99 -6.38 5.20
N LEU A 98 6.25 -6.61 5.57
CA LEU A 98 7.44 -6.05 4.93
C LEU A 98 8.06 -7.04 3.94
N GLU A 99 8.77 -6.50 2.95
CA GLU A 99 9.60 -7.24 2.03
C GLU A 99 10.92 -6.49 1.77
N VAL A 100 11.93 -7.21 1.29
CA VAL A 100 13.24 -6.63 0.97
C VAL A 100 13.13 -5.81 -0.31
N ASP A 101 13.49 -4.53 -0.23
CA ASP A 101 13.60 -3.65 -1.39
C ASP A 101 15.04 -3.65 -1.95
N ALA A 102 16.03 -3.53 -1.07
CA ALA A 102 17.43 -3.70 -1.41
C ALA A 102 18.12 -4.60 -0.38
N PRO A 103 18.95 -5.55 -0.82
CA PRO A 103 19.64 -6.47 0.06
C PRO A 103 20.75 -5.78 0.85
N CYS A 104 21.08 -6.32 2.03
CA CYS A 104 22.23 -5.87 2.78
C CYS A 104 23.54 -6.15 2.03
N THR A 105 24.45 -5.18 2.05
CA THR A 105 25.82 -5.31 1.53
C THR A 105 26.79 -4.91 2.63
N THR A 106 28.08 -5.16 2.44
CA THR A 106 29.07 -4.79 3.47
C THR A 106 29.03 -3.28 3.80
N SER A 107 28.66 -2.42 2.85
CA SER A 107 28.61 -0.96 3.04
C SER A 107 27.21 -0.35 3.09
N ARG A 108 26.13 -1.16 3.08
CA ARG A 108 24.75 -0.65 3.12
C ARG A 108 23.84 -1.63 3.84
N ASP A 109 23.00 -1.09 4.71
CA ASP A 109 21.93 -1.86 5.35
C ASP A 109 20.91 -2.39 4.33
N THR A 110 20.17 -3.42 4.74
CA THR A 110 18.92 -3.82 4.09
C THR A 110 17.95 -2.64 4.12
N THR A 111 17.27 -2.39 2.99
CA THR A 111 16.11 -1.49 2.97
C THR A 111 14.83 -2.31 2.81
N CYS A 112 13.87 -2.09 3.70
CA CYS A 112 12.56 -2.75 3.64
C CYS A 112 11.52 -1.84 2.98
N LYS A 113 10.54 -2.46 2.31
CA LYS A 113 9.33 -1.81 1.85
C LYS A 113 8.10 -2.58 2.27
N CYS A 114 6.93 -1.94 2.24
CA CYS A 114 5.66 -2.64 2.43
C CYS A 114 5.39 -3.55 1.24
N LYS A 115 4.85 -4.74 1.52
CA LYS A 115 4.32 -5.64 0.49
C LYS A 115 3.20 -4.96 -0.28
N GLU A 116 2.90 -5.47 -1.47
CA GLU A 116 1.76 -5.02 -2.26
C GLU A 116 0.46 -5.03 -1.42
N GLY A 117 -0.36 -4.00 -1.61
CA GLY A 117 -1.59 -3.82 -0.86
C GLY A 117 -1.40 -3.38 0.60
N HIS A 118 -0.21 -2.92 0.99
CA HIS A 118 0.04 -2.35 2.32
C HIS A 118 0.76 -0.99 2.24
N PHE A 119 0.51 -0.12 3.22
CA PHE A 119 1.09 1.22 3.31
C PHE A 119 1.63 1.52 4.72
N CYS A 120 2.46 2.55 4.82
CA CYS A 120 2.95 3.03 6.10
C CYS A 120 3.08 4.56 6.17
N PRO A 121 2.32 5.25 7.04
CA PRO A 121 2.31 6.70 7.13
C PRO A 121 3.67 7.34 7.42
N SER A 122 4.56 6.65 8.15
CA SER A 122 5.81 7.22 8.66
C SER A 122 6.96 7.25 7.63
N GLY A 123 6.71 6.91 6.37
CA GLY A 123 7.76 6.77 5.37
C GLY A 123 8.52 5.45 5.51
N THR A 124 9.15 5.00 4.42
CA THR A 124 9.74 3.65 4.30
C THR A 124 10.88 3.35 5.27
N ARG A 125 11.60 4.37 5.77
CA ARG A 125 12.81 4.16 6.61
C ARG A 125 12.54 3.87 8.08
N THR A 126 11.36 4.21 8.60
CA THR A 126 11.02 4.02 10.03
C THR A 126 9.82 3.10 10.22
N CYS A 127 9.27 2.59 9.13
CA CYS A 127 8.11 1.72 9.18
C CYS A 127 8.46 0.33 9.73
N LYS A 128 8.00 0.05 10.94
CA LYS A 128 8.15 -1.29 11.55
C LYS A 128 6.99 -2.23 11.22
N ILE A 129 5.82 -1.69 10.88
CA ILE A 129 4.59 -2.44 10.62
C ILE A 129 3.80 -1.74 9.52
N CYS A 130 3.56 -2.43 8.41
CA CYS A 130 2.74 -1.94 7.30
C CYS A 130 1.26 -2.31 7.50
N GLN A 131 0.39 -1.33 7.27
CA GLN A 131 -1.05 -1.47 7.39
C GLN A 131 -1.66 -1.89 6.05
N PRO A 132 -2.68 -2.75 6.02
CA PRO A 132 -3.36 -3.09 4.79
C PRO A 132 -4.05 -1.86 4.20
N CYS A 133 -3.97 -1.70 2.88
CA CYS A 133 -4.66 -0.64 2.16
C CYS A 133 -6.17 -0.83 2.24
N LYS A 134 -6.89 0.28 2.37
CA LYS A 134 -8.34 0.32 2.25
C LYS A 134 -8.78 -0.04 0.83
N THR A 135 -9.82 -0.86 0.72
CA THR A 135 -10.52 -1.08 -0.54
C THR A 135 -11.63 -0.05 -0.69
N CYS A 136 -11.75 0.52 -1.91
CA CYS A 136 -12.76 1.54 -2.19
C CYS A 136 -14.05 1.00 -2.81
N ASP A 137 -14.19 -0.32 -2.81
CA ASP A 137 -15.36 -1.09 -3.25
C ASP A 137 -16.10 -0.41 -4.43
N LEU A 138 -17.29 0.11 -4.17
CA LEU A 138 -18.18 0.72 -5.17
C LEU A 138 -17.92 2.19 -5.47
N TYR A 139 -17.26 2.87 -4.55
CA TYR A 139 -16.98 4.30 -4.70
C TYR A 139 -15.84 4.52 -5.68
N GLY A 140 -15.01 3.51 -5.90
CA GLY A 140 -13.83 3.62 -6.75
C GLY A 140 -12.73 4.43 -6.06
N VAL A 141 -11.52 4.22 -6.54
CA VAL A 141 -10.31 4.81 -5.98
C VAL A 141 -10.18 6.24 -6.51
N LYS A 142 -10.17 7.23 -5.61
CA LYS A 142 -9.84 8.63 -5.92
C LYS A 142 -8.32 8.80 -5.98
N GLU A 143 -7.62 8.28 -4.99
CA GLU A 143 -6.16 8.24 -4.94
C GLU A 143 -5.71 6.82 -4.60
N PRO A 144 -4.82 6.23 -5.40
CA PRO A 144 -4.37 4.86 -5.18
C PRO A 144 -3.55 4.75 -3.89
N CYS A 145 -3.60 3.57 -3.29
CA CYS A 145 -2.72 3.25 -2.18
C CYS A 145 -1.25 3.31 -2.65
N SER A 146 -0.39 3.84 -1.80
CA SER A 146 1.06 3.91 -2.04
C SER A 146 1.81 3.29 -0.87
N ALA A 147 3.13 3.12 -0.98
CA ALA A 147 3.95 2.63 0.14
C ALA A 147 3.85 3.54 1.39
N THR A 148 3.42 4.80 1.23
CA THR A 148 3.39 5.79 2.32
C THR A 148 1.99 6.32 2.66
N SER A 149 0.97 6.01 1.86
CA SER A 149 -0.38 6.55 2.03
C SER A 149 -1.44 5.50 1.72
N ASP A 150 -2.52 5.52 2.48
CA ASP A 150 -3.68 4.69 2.23
C ASP A 150 -4.39 5.10 0.92
N ALA A 151 -5.25 4.22 0.41
CA ALA A 151 -6.16 4.57 -0.68
C ALA A 151 -7.22 5.57 -0.21
N VAL A 152 -7.43 6.62 -1.00
CA VAL A 152 -8.54 7.55 -0.80
C VAL A 152 -9.66 7.14 -1.74
N CYS A 153 -10.86 6.96 -1.21
CA CYS A 153 -12.04 6.58 -1.98
C CYS A 153 -12.82 7.82 -2.44
N ASN A 154 -13.54 7.71 -3.56
CA ASN A 154 -14.46 8.79 -3.91
C ASN A 154 -15.52 8.94 -2.83
N GLU A 155 -16.01 10.17 -2.69
CA GLU A 155 -17.11 10.45 -1.79
C GLU A 155 -18.35 9.70 -2.25
N LYS A 156 -19.15 9.26 -1.27
CA LYS A 156 -20.51 8.81 -1.55
C LYS A 156 -21.21 9.92 -2.33
N PRO A 157 -21.95 9.64 -3.41
CA PRO A 157 -22.72 10.66 -4.10
C PRO A 157 -23.84 11.18 -3.18
N GLU A 158 -23.50 12.15 -2.34
CA GLU A 158 -24.41 13.01 -1.59
C GLU A 158 -25.23 13.77 -2.64
N GLY A 159 -26.47 13.36 -2.87
CA GLY A 159 -27.35 13.95 -3.89
C GLY A 159 -28.07 12.96 -4.80
N MET A 160 -27.79 11.66 -4.68
CA MET A 160 -28.58 10.62 -5.38
C MET A 160 -30.09 10.72 -5.13
N PRO A 161 -30.60 11.07 -3.92
CA PRO A 161 -32.03 11.29 -3.73
C PRO A 161 -32.55 12.46 -4.56
N LEU A 162 -31.89 13.62 -4.50
CA LEU A 162 -32.34 14.87 -5.14
C LEU A 162 -32.33 14.76 -6.66
N MET A 163 -31.32 14.13 -7.26
CA MET A 163 -31.27 13.90 -8.70
C MET A 163 -32.39 12.95 -9.15
N ILE A 164 -32.69 11.90 -8.38
CA ILE A 164 -33.83 11.00 -8.67
C ILE A 164 -35.16 11.75 -8.53
N PHE A 165 -35.33 12.62 -7.53
CA PHE A 165 -36.52 13.46 -7.38
C PHE A 165 -36.69 14.44 -8.55
N VAL A 166 -35.63 15.14 -8.96
CA VAL A 166 -35.66 16.06 -10.11
C VAL A 166 -35.97 15.30 -11.40
N LEU A 167 -35.35 14.14 -11.62
CA LEU A 167 -35.61 13.32 -12.81
C LEU A 167 -37.02 12.71 -12.80
N ARG A 168 -37.60 12.38 -11.63
CA ARG A 168 -39.03 12.02 -11.50
C ARG A 168 -39.94 13.20 -11.82
N LEU A 169 -39.65 14.40 -11.32
CA LEU A 169 -40.45 15.60 -11.60
C LEU A 169 -40.43 15.96 -13.09
N ILE A 170 -39.29 15.79 -13.77
CA ILE A 170 -39.17 16.02 -15.21
C ILE A 170 -39.88 14.92 -16.02
N HIS A 171 -39.94 13.68 -15.50
CA HIS A 171 -40.69 12.57 -16.10
C HIS A 171 -42.21 12.78 -16.01
N GLU A 172 -42.73 13.19 -14.83
CA GLU A 172 -44.15 13.52 -14.64
C GLU A 172 -44.58 14.77 -15.45
N ALA A 173 -43.64 15.68 -15.72
CA ALA A 173 -43.86 16.84 -16.59
C ALA A 173 -43.78 16.51 -18.10
N GLY A 174 -43.55 15.25 -18.48
CA GLY A 174 -43.68 14.76 -19.87
C GLY A 174 -42.57 15.20 -20.84
N PHE A 175 -41.42 15.68 -20.35
CA PHE A 175 -40.40 16.31 -21.21
C PHE A 175 -39.37 15.35 -21.83
N PHE A 176 -39.29 14.08 -21.39
CA PHE A 176 -38.36 13.09 -21.93
C PHE A 176 -39.08 11.78 -22.31
N LYS A 177 -39.07 11.44 -23.61
CA LYS A 177 -39.56 10.15 -24.16
C LYS A 177 -38.54 9.01 -24.09
N PHE A 178 -37.52 9.10 -23.24
CA PHE A 178 -36.54 8.04 -23.06
C PHE A 178 -36.51 7.58 -21.59
N PRO A 179 -36.61 6.26 -21.34
CA PRO A 179 -36.61 5.75 -19.98
C PRO A 179 -35.27 6.05 -19.31
N LEU A 180 -35.34 6.54 -18.07
CA LEU A 180 -34.22 6.90 -17.18
C LEU A 180 -33.39 5.68 -16.72
N THR A 181 -33.20 4.70 -17.60
CA THR A 181 -32.51 3.43 -17.33
C THR A 181 -31.11 3.40 -17.94
N SER A 182 -30.65 4.45 -18.60
CA SER A 182 -29.36 4.42 -19.31
C SER A 182 -28.15 4.80 -18.46
N PHE A 183 -28.31 5.42 -17.28
CA PHE A 183 -27.19 6.10 -16.62
C PHE A 183 -26.56 5.40 -15.40
N MET A 184 -27.13 4.35 -14.80
CA MET A 184 -26.58 3.73 -13.58
C MET A 184 -26.81 2.21 -13.52
N ASP A 185 -26.09 1.40 -14.32
CA ASP A 185 -26.48 -0.03 -14.42
C ASP A 185 -25.34 -1.05 -14.53
N ARG A 186 -24.11 -0.71 -14.11
CA ARG A 186 -23.00 -1.69 -13.99
C ARG A 186 -22.49 -1.94 -12.56
N ASN A 187 -22.89 -1.11 -11.59
CA ASN A 187 -22.24 -1.05 -10.28
C ASN A 187 -23.12 -1.44 -9.09
N VAL A 188 -24.36 -1.91 -9.28
CA VAL A 188 -25.27 -2.22 -8.16
C VAL A 188 -25.24 -3.70 -7.73
N VAL A 189 -24.91 -4.63 -8.64
CA VAL A 189 -25.04 -6.07 -8.36
C VAL A 189 -23.75 -6.70 -7.81
N LYS A 190 -22.58 -6.16 -8.16
CA LYS A 190 -21.26 -6.68 -7.75
C LYS A 190 -20.92 -6.61 -6.24
N PRO A 191 -21.37 -5.64 -5.42
CA PRO A 191 -20.95 -5.55 -4.02
C PRO A 191 -21.56 -6.62 -3.10
N HIS A 192 -22.64 -7.26 -3.53
CA HIS A 192 -23.39 -8.22 -2.71
C HIS A 192 -23.25 -9.67 -3.20
N LEU A 193 -22.33 -9.90 -4.14
CA LEU A 193 -22.22 -11.20 -4.82
C LEU A 193 -21.79 -12.31 -3.85
N ALA A 194 -20.93 -12.00 -2.87
CA ALA A 194 -20.48 -12.93 -1.85
C ALA A 194 -21.62 -13.37 -0.92
N ASP A 195 -22.32 -12.40 -0.32
CA ASP A 195 -23.47 -12.67 0.56
C ASP A 195 -24.55 -13.48 -0.16
N VAL A 196 -24.82 -13.15 -1.43
CA VAL A 196 -25.80 -13.87 -2.25
C VAL A 196 -25.31 -15.27 -2.60
N ALA A 197 -24.02 -15.45 -2.90
CA ALA A 197 -23.45 -16.76 -3.17
C ALA A 197 -23.55 -17.70 -1.97
N ASP A 198 -23.31 -17.19 -0.76
CA ASP A 198 -23.45 -17.97 0.48
C ASP A 198 -24.90 -18.40 0.72
N ILE A 199 -25.86 -17.50 0.46
CA ILE A 199 -27.30 -17.78 0.60
C ILE A 199 -27.80 -18.77 -0.44
N VAL A 200 -27.43 -18.56 -1.71
CA VAL A 200 -27.90 -19.39 -2.83
C VAL A 200 -27.23 -20.75 -2.78
N GLY A 201 -25.91 -20.79 -2.66
CA GLY A 201 -25.11 -22.00 -2.65
C GLY A 201 -25.00 -22.68 -4.04
N TRP A 202 -23.96 -23.48 -4.19
CA TRP A 202 -23.56 -24.07 -5.48
C TRP A 202 -24.66 -24.88 -6.16
N ASN A 203 -25.33 -25.76 -5.42
CA ASN A 203 -26.33 -26.67 -5.99
C ASN A 203 -27.54 -25.92 -6.59
N ASP A 204 -28.03 -24.90 -5.89
CA ASP A 204 -29.16 -24.11 -6.39
C ASP A 204 -28.69 -23.23 -7.56
N MET A 205 -27.48 -22.66 -7.50
CA MET A 205 -26.93 -21.85 -8.59
C MET A 205 -26.69 -22.67 -9.87
N VAL A 206 -26.17 -23.90 -9.76
CA VAL A 206 -26.02 -24.83 -10.89
C VAL A 206 -27.37 -25.13 -11.53
N ALA A 207 -28.39 -25.39 -10.71
CA ALA A 207 -29.69 -25.71 -11.24
C ALA A 207 -30.31 -24.50 -11.98
N ILE A 208 -30.15 -23.29 -11.43
CA ILE A 208 -30.59 -22.04 -12.06
C ILE A 208 -29.84 -21.77 -13.37
N ALA A 209 -28.51 -21.93 -13.37
CA ALA A 209 -27.65 -21.79 -14.53
C ALA A 209 -28.00 -22.80 -15.65
N THR A 210 -28.27 -24.05 -15.28
CA THR A 210 -28.68 -25.11 -16.21
C THR A 210 -30.02 -24.75 -16.87
N ALA A 211 -30.98 -24.24 -16.10
CA ALA A 211 -32.28 -23.80 -16.62
C ALA A 211 -32.22 -22.53 -17.48
N SER A 212 -31.07 -21.84 -17.52
CA SER A 212 -30.87 -20.57 -18.23
C SER A 212 -29.79 -20.65 -19.31
N GLU A 213 -29.55 -21.86 -19.81
CA GLU A 213 -28.60 -22.15 -20.90
C GLU A 213 -27.18 -21.67 -20.58
N MET A 214 -26.74 -21.88 -19.33
CA MET A 214 -25.38 -21.58 -18.85
C MET A 214 -24.58 -22.84 -18.49
N SER A 215 -24.92 -23.99 -19.06
CA SER A 215 -24.23 -25.27 -18.75
C SER A 215 -22.72 -25.22 -19.00
N ARG A 216 -22.26 -24.54 -20.06
CA ARG A 216 -20.83 -24.38 -20.36
C ARG A 216 -20.07 -23.56 -19.29
N ALA A 217 -20.74 -22.62 -18.62
CA ALA A 217 -20.15 -21.85 -17.53
C ALA A 217 -19.88 -22.75 -16.31
N ILE A 218 -20.75 -23.72 -16.04
CA ILE A 218 -20.62 -24.65 -14.90
C ILE A 218 -19.36 -25.52 -15.05
N GLU A 219 -19.09 -26.02 -16.25
CA GLU A 219 -17.90 -26.82 -16.54
C GLU A 219 -16.61 -26.00 -16.43
N ASN A 220 -16.62 -24.77 -16.97
CA ASN A 220 -15.49 -23.85 -16.91
C ASN A 220 -15.10 -23.50 -15.46
N VAL A 221 -16.09 -23.30 -14.58
CA VAL A 221 -15.84 -22.96 -13.16
C VAL A 221 -15.21 -24.13 -12.40
N LYS A 222 -15.62 -25.37 -12.68
CA LYS A 222 -15.01 -26.56 -12.06
C LYS A 222 -13.56 -26.77 -12.52
N LEU A 223 -13.27 -26.46 -13.78
CA LEU A 223 -11.92 -26.58 -14.34
C LEU A 223 -10.96 -25.49 -13.84
N SER A 224 -11.47 -24.26 -13.62
CA SER A 224 -10.63 -23.14 -13.16
C SER A 224 -10.27 -23.21 -11.68
N ASN A 225 -11.09 -23.87 -10.84
CA ASN A 225 -10.90 -23.87 -9.39
C ASN A 225 -11.04 -25.28 -8.76
N PRO A 226 -10.24 -26.29 -9.15
CA PRO A 226 -10.47 -27.69 -8.74
C PRO A 226 -10.34 -27.95 -7.22
N HIS A 227 -9.64 -27.09 -6.48
CA HIS A 227 -9.37 -27.29 -5.04
C HIS A 227 -10.14 -26.34 -4.11
N ASN A 228 -10.96 -25.43 -4.65
CA ASN A 228 -11.67 -24.44 -3.84
C ASN A 228 -13.16 -24.40 -4.20
N ALA A 229 -13.91 -25.33 -3.61
CA ALA A 229 -15.35 -25.49 -3.83
C ALA A 229 -16.19 -24.29 -3.33
N GLU A 230 -15.65 -23.53 -2.37
CA GLU A 230 -16.33 -22.38 -1.76
C GLU A 230 -16.45 -21.20 -2.74
N LEU A 231 -15.47 -21.04 -3.65
CA LEU A 231 -15.47 -19.94 -4.64
C LEU A 231 -16.32 -20.22 -5.90
N TRP A 232 -16.77 -21.47 -6.11
CA TRP A 232 -17.51 -21.83 -7.33
C TRP A 232 -18.83 -21.09 -7.48
N THR A 233 -19.56 -20.92 -6.39
CA THR A 233 -20.87 -20.25 -6.42
C THR A 233 -20.70 -18.78 -6.77
N MET A 234 -19.71 -18.10 -6.18
CA MET A 234 -19.38 -16.71 -6.46
C MET A 234 -19.02 -16.50 -7.94
N GLU A 235 -18.11 -17.33 -8.47
CA GLU A 235 -17.66 -17.21 -9.85
C GLU A 235 -18.80 -17.46 -10.85
N LEU A 236 -19.61 -18.49 -10.63
CA LEU A 236 -20.76 -18.77 -11.50
C LEU A 236 -21.83 -17.67 -11.40
N LEU A 237 -22.03 -17.09 -10.22
CA LEU A 237 -22.94 -15.97 -10.02
C LEU A 237 -22.40 -14.69 -10.68
N SER A 238 -21.09 -14.48 -10.72
CA SER A 238 -20.46 -13.38 -11.46
C SER A 238 -20.77 -13.50 -12.95
N GLN A 239 -20.52 -14.66 -13.55
CA GLN A 239 -20.83 -14.93 -14.96
C GLN A 239 -22.33 -14.84 -15.25
N TRP A 240 -23.20 -15.19 -14.29
CA TRP A 240 -24.64 -15.00 -14.38
C TRP A 240 -25.01 -13.52 -14.50
N VAL A 241 -24.46 -12.69 -13.62
CA VAL A 241 -24.67 -11.24 -13.63
C VAL A 241 -24.14 -10.63 -14.93
N GLU A 242 -23.01 -11.11 -15.44
CA GLU A 242 -22.48 -10.67 -16.73
C GLU A 242 -23.40 -11.03 -17.91
N LYS A 243 -23.94 -12.25 -17.93
CA LYS A 243 -24.84 -12.71 -19.00
C LYS A 243 -26.21 -12.04 -18.96
N LYS A 244 -26.79 -11.91 -17.76
CA LYS A 244 -28.17 -11.43 -17.55
C LYS A 244 -28.25 -9.91 -17.38
N GLY A 245 -27.13 -9.26 -17.06
CA GLY A 245 -27.06 -7.82 -16.88
C GLY A 245 -28.03 -7.33 -15.80
N ARG A 246 -28.88 -6.38 -16.19
CA ARG A 246 -29.75 -5.61 -15.27
C ARG A 246 -30.84 -6.44 -14.61
N ASN A 247 -31.28 -7.50 -15.28
CA ASN A 247 -32.34 -8.37 -14.78
C ASN A 247 -31.79 -9.52 -13.92
N ALA A 248 -30.47 -9.62 -13.75
CA ALA A 248 -29.84 -10.75 -13.08
C ALA A 248 -30.40 -11.02 -11.68
N SER A 249 -30.66 -9.98 -10.90
CA SER A 249 -31.18 -10.06 -9.54
C SER A 249 -32.65 -10.49 -9.50
N VAL A 250 -33.50 -9.89 -10.34
CA VAL A 250 -34.92 -10.23 -10.47
C VAL A 250 -35.09 -11.65 -11.00
N GLU A 251 -34.37 -12.01 -12.07
CA GLU A 251 -34.41 -13.37 -12.64
C GLU A 251 -33.91 -14.42 -11.65
N LEU A 252 -32.91 -14.10 -10.81
CA LEU A 252 -32.45 -15.02 -9.77
C LEU A 252 -33.52 -15.23 -8.70
N VAL A 253 -34.13 -14.15 -8.22
CA VAL A 253 -35.22 -14.20 -7.21
C VAL A 253 -36.43 -14.98 -7.75
N GLU A 254 -36.81 -14.77 -9.01
CA GLU A 254 -37.86 -15.54 -9.66
C GLU A 254 -37.48 -17.02 -9.85
N ALA A 255 -36.22 -17.31 -10.20
CA ALA A 255 -35.75 -18.67 -10.36
C ALA A 255 -35.75 -19.43 -9.02
N LEU A 256 -35.41 -18.76 -7.92
CA LEU A 256 -35.53 -19.30 -6.56
C LEU A 256 -36.99 -19.56 -6.17
N GLU A 257 -37.90 -18.66 -6.55
CA GLU A 257 -39.34 -18.83 -6.32
C GLU A 257 -39.93 -20.02 -7.08
N ARG A 258 -39.61 -20.17 -8.38
CA ARG A 258 -40.05 -21.31 -9.20
C ARG A 258 -39.57 -22.66 -8.65
N ARG A 259 -38.51 -22.65 -7.85
CA ARG A 259 -37.91 -23.83 -7.21
C ARG A 259 -38.34 -24.01 -5.74
N SER A 260 -39.34 -23.26 -5.29
CA SER A 260 -39.85 -23.27 -3.91
C SER A 260 -38.80 -22.94 -2.84
N LYS A 261 -37.73 -22.21 -3.18
CA LYS A 261 -36.67 -21.77 -2.26
C LYS A 261 -37.00 -20.42 -1.61
N LEU A 262 -38.15 -20.35 -0.93
CA LEU A 262 -38.74 -19.10 -0.42
C LEU A 262 -37.86 -18.38 0.61
N ALA A 263 -37.16 -19.09 1.50
CA ALA A 263 -36.25 -18.47 2.46
C ALA A 263 -35.09 -17.75 1.77
N LYS A 264 -34.45 -18.41 0.80
CA LYS A 264 -33.35 -17.84 0.00
C LYS A 264 -33.82 -16.67 -0.84
N LYS A 265 -35.02 -16.77 -1.43
CA LYS A 265 -35.69 -15.68 -2.15
C LYS A 265 -35.79 -14.43 -1.27
N ILE A 266 -36.33 -14.56 -0.05
CA ILE A 266 -36.51 -13.43 0.88
C ILE A 266 -35.17 -12.79 1.22
N SER A 267 -34.16 -13.62 1.54
CA SER A 267 -32.81 -13.12 1.87
C SER A 267 -32.17 -12.38 0.69
N CYS A 268 -32.21 -12.93 -0.53
CA CYS A 268 -31.68 -12.26 -1.72
C CYS A 268 -32.47 -11.00 -2.09
N SER A 269 -33.80 -11.02 -1.92
CA SER A 269 -34.67 -9.86 -2.17
C SER A 269 -34.35 -8.71 -1.20
N GLY A 270 -34.06 -9.02 0.06
CA GLY A 270 -33.66 -8.06 1.08
C GLY A 270 -32.30 -7.42 0.77
N ILE A 271 -31.32 -8.22 0.37
CA ILE A 271 -29.97 -7.74 -0.01
C ILE A 271 -30.04 -6.77 -1.18
N TRP A 272 -30.84 -7.07 -2.20
CA TRP A 272 -30.98 -6.21 -3.37
C TRP A 272 -32.09 -5.15 -3.27
N GLN A 273 -32.70 -5.01 -2.08
CA GLN A 273 -33.82 -4.08 -1.85
C GLN A 273 -34.92 -4.22 -2.93
N ILE A 274 -35.15 -5.43 -3.42
CA ILE A 274 -36.19 -5.72 -4.40
C ILE A 274 -37.51 -5.63 -3.64
N ASN A 275 -38.20 -4.50 -3.80
CA ASN A 275 -39.52 -4.29 -3.21
C ASN A 275 -40.48 -5.38 -3.70
N HIS A 276 -41.05 -6.16 -2.78
CA HIS A 276 -42.08 -7.17 -3.08
C HIS A 276 -43.37 -6.59 -3.69
N PHE A 277 -43.47 -5.27 -3.81
CA PHE A 277 -44.55 -4.56 -4.50
C PHE A 277 -44.07 -4.03 -5.84
N SER A 278 -44.09 -4.87 -6.88
CA SER A 278 -44.35 -4.50 -8.29
C SER A 278 -44.18 -5.73 -9.20
N ASN A 279 -45.21 -6.59 -9.32
CA ASN A 279 -45.64 -7.03 -10.65
C ASN A 279 -47.04 -7.69 -10.60
N PRO A 280 -48.12 -6.98 -11.00
CA PRO A 280 -49.36 -7.61 -11.43
C PRO A 280 -49.23 -8.01 -12.90
N VAL A 281 -48.30 -8.92 -13.23
CA VAL A 281 -48.22 -9.53 -14.56
C VAL A 281 -48.07 -11.03 -14.37
N LEU A 282 -49.16 -11.69 -13.97
CA LEU A 282 -49.51 -13.09 -14.25
C LEU A 282 -50.84 -13.46 -13.57
N LYS A 283 -51.91 -12.74 -13.92
CA LYS A 283 -53.25 -13.33 -13.99
C LYS A 283 -53.93 -12.80 -15.24
N LEU A 284 -53.82 -13.56 -16.32
CA LEU A 284 -54.89 -13.79 -17.29
C LEU A 284 -54.42 -14.98 -18.15
N LYS A 285 -54.72 -16.18 -17.65
CA LYS A 285 -54.98 -17.30 -18.57
C LYS A 285 -56.07 -16.81 -19.52
N LYS A 286 -55.76 -16.72 -20.81
CA LYS A 286 -56.75 -16.57 -21.86
C LYS A 286 -57.75 -17.71 -21.71
N VAL A 287 -58.95 -17.41 -21.24
CA VAL A 287 -60.14 -18.20 -21.57
C VAL A 287 -60.66 -17.57 -22.85
N THR A 288 -60.43 -18.25 -23.97
CA THR A 288 -61.05 -17.92 -25.26
C THR A 288 -62.53 -18.33 -25.21
N PRO A 289 -63.47 -17.46 -25.62
CA PRO A 289 -64.84 -17.87 -25.90
C PRO A 289 -64.96 -18.36 -27.35
N ILE A 290 -65.55 -19.53 -27.54
CA ILE A 290 -66.38 -19.90 -28.69
C ILE A 290 -67.68 -20.45 -28.11
#